data_AF-A0A679GH44-F1
#
_entry.id   AF-A0A679GH44-F1
#
_cell.length_a   1.000
_cell.length_b   1.000
_cell.length_c   1.000
_cell.angle_alpha   90.00
_cell.angle_beta   90.00
_cell.angle_gamma   90.00
#
_symmetry.space_group_name_H-M   'P 1'
#
loop_
_entity.id
_entity.type
_entity.pdbx_description
1 polymer ?
#
loop_
_entity_poly.entity_id
_entity_poly.type
_entity_poly.pdbx_seq_one_letter_code
_entity_poly.pdbx_strand_id
1 'polypeptide(L)'
;MVRKWDGGGSYYATWTIVNNYIDNGSVCDNHKRGSIDYRECRKGAKQFFKAECRGWGERWQQDCEPSSDLMKQRYCSAASSFSPMM
;
A
#
# COMPACT_ATOMS: atom_id res chain seq x y z
N MET A 1 2.44 4.37 8.54
CA MET A 1 1.27 5.27 8.53
C MET A 1 1.02 5.70 7.10
N VAL A 2 -0.23 5.86 6.70
CA VAL A 2 -0.62 6.24 5.34
C VAL A 2 -1.07 7.69 5.34
N ARG A 3 -0.54 8.54 4.45
CA ARG A 3 -0.94 9.96 4.43
C ARG A 3 -2.43 10.09 4.05
N LYS A 4 -3.16 10.95 4.76
CA LYS A 4 -4.54 11.31 4.37
C LYS A 4 -4.49 11.93 2.98
N TRP A 5 -5.47 11.57 2.15
CA TRP A 5 -5.60 12.15 0.81
C TRP A 5 -5.81 13.68 0.85
N ASP A 6 -6.48 14.18 1.89
CA ASP A 6 -6.80 15.61 2.10
C ASP A 6 -5.62 16.44 2.67
N GLY A 7 -4.44 15.85 2.87
CA GLY A 7 -3.23 16.59 3.26
C GLY A 7 -3.12 16.98 4.75
N GLY A 8 -4.21 16.89 5.53
CA GLY A 8 -4.23 17.29 6.95
C GLY A 8 -3.77 16.24 7.99
N GLY A 9 -3.17 15.11 7.61
CA GLY A 9 -2.70 14.11 8.59
C GLY A 9 -2.27 12.76 8.03
N SER A 10 -2.27 11.73 8.87
CA SER A 10 -2.07 10.33 8.45
C SER A 10 -3.11 9.39 9.08
N TYR A 11 -3.54 8.39 8.32
CA TYR A 11 -4.32 7.26 8.80
C TYR A 11 -3.39 6.14 9.27
N TYR A 12 -3.73 5.56 10.41
CA TYR A 12 -3.21 4.25 10.76
C TYR A 12 -3.89 3.22 9.86
N ALA A 13 -3.11 2.65 8.94
CA ALA A 13 -3.55 1.64 8.00
C ALA A 13 -2.85 0.33 8.35
N THR A 14 -3.62 -0.75 8.34
CA THR A 14 -3.15 -2.12 8.54
C THR A 14 -3.41 -2.92 7.28
N TRP A 15 -2.60 -3.93 7.03
CA TRP A 15 -2.80 -4.92 5.98
C TRP A 15 -2.00 -6.19 6.31
N THR A 16 -2.43 -7.30 5.74
CA THR A 16 -1.77 -8.60 5.85
C THR A 16 -0.97 -8.89 4.58
N ILE A 17 0.13 -9.62 4.73
CA ILE A 17 0.99 -10.05 3.64
C ILE A 17 0.91 -11.57 3.55
N VAL A 18 0.53 -12.10 2.40
CA VAL A 18 0.43 -13.53 2.13
C VAL A 18 1.31 -13.85 0.93
N ASN A 19 2.31 -14.74 1.11
CA ASN A 19 3.27 -15.12 0.06
C ASN A 19 3.91 -13.92 -0.65
N ASN A 20 4.31 -12.90 0.11
CA ASN A 20 4.87 -11.63 -0.39
C ASN A 20 3.87 -10.70 -1.13
N TYR A 21 2.58 -11.04 -1.19
CA TYR A 21 1.54 -10.18 -1.73
C TYR A 21 0.75 -9.52 -0.61
N ILE A 22 0.47 -8.22 -0.74
CA ILE A 22 -0.45 -7.54 0.18
C ILE A 22 -1.86 -8.02 -0.14
N ASP A 23 -2.56 -8.53 0.86
CA ASP A 23 -3.98 -8.85 0.71
C ASP A 23 -4.79 -7.55 0.66
N ASN A 24 -5.25 -7.21 -0.54
CA ASN A 24 -6.06 -6.03 -0.80
C ASN A 24 -7.34 -5.98 0.06
N GLY A 25 -7.90 -7.13 0.46
CA GLY A 25 -9.08 -7.21 1.33
C GLY A 25 -8.80 -6.72 2.75
N SER A 26 -7.62 -7.04 3.28
CA SER A 26 -7.18 -6.65 4.63
C SER A 26 -6.77 -5.18 4.78
N VAL A 27 -6.61 -4.43 3.68
CA VAL A 27 -6.16 -3.03 3.74
C VAL A 27 -7.19 -2.16 4.44
N CYS A 28 -6.76 -1.50 5.52
CA CYS A 28 -7.57 -0.63 6.36
C CYS A 28 -8.73 -1.35 7.07
N ASP A 29 -8.62 -2.65 7.33
CA ASP A 29 -9.67 -3.43 8.02
C ASP A 29 -9.81 -3.06 9.52
N ASN A 30 -8.85 -2.29 10.05
CA ASN A 30 -8.97 -1.63 11.36
C ASN A 30 -10.01 -0.50 11.40
N HIS A 31 -10.53 -0.07 10.25
CA HIS A 31 -11.59 0.93 10.14
C HIS A 31 -12.92 0.26 9.76
N LYS A 32 -14.04 0.78 10.28
CA LYS A 32 -15.37 0.25 9.95
C LYS A 32 -15.64 0.34 8.45
N ARG A 33 -15.93 -0.78 7.79
CA ARG A 33 -16.27 -0.82 6.35
C ARG A 33 -17.43 0.14 6.04
N GLY A 34 -17.28 0.89 4.94
CA GLY A 34 -18.26 1.90 4.50
C GLY A 34 -18.11 3.29 5.15
N SER A 35 -17.32 3.43 6.22
CA SER A 35 -16.99 4.73 6.80
C SER A 35 -16.19 5.62 5.83
N ILE A 36 -16.16 6.93 6.12
CA ILE A 36 -15.30 7.87 5.40
C ILE A 36 -13.82 7.51 5.64
N ASP A 37 -13.46 7.20 6.89
CA ASP A 37 -12.11 6.80 7.27
C ASP A 37 -11.63 5.57 6.50
N TYR A 38 -12.46 4.54 6.36
CA TYR A 38 -12.15 3.36 5.54
C TYR A 38 -11.84 3.75 4.08
N ARG A 39 -12.71 4.56 3.47
CA ARG A 39 -12.54 5.01 2.08
C ARG A 39 -11.30 5.87 1.89
N GLU A 40 -11.04 6.82 2.79
CA GLU A 40 -9.87 7.69 2.72
C GLU A 40 -8.57 6.96 3.03
N CYS A 41 -8.57 6.06 4.02
CA CYS A 41 -7.44 5.21 4.34
C CYS A 41 -7.05 4.36 3.13
N ARG A 42 -8.03 3.75 2.44
CA ARG A 42 -7.78 3.00 1.21
C ARG A 42 -7.22 3.88 0.09
N LYS A 43 -7.78 5.08 -0.13
CA LYS A 43 -7.24 6.02 -1.12
C LYS A 43 -5.78 6.39 -0.82
N GLY A 44 -5.46 6.70 0.43
CA GLY A 44 -4.09 6.96 0.86
C GLY A 44 -3.20 5.73 0.68
N ALA A 45 -3.69 4.53 1.01
CA ALA A 45 -2.92 3.29 0.95
C ALA A 45 -2.48 3.00 -0.49
N LYS A 46 -3.36 3.27 -1.46
CA LYS A 46 -3.00 3.18 -2.88
C LYS A 46 -1.81 4.08 -3.25
N GLN A 47 -1.81 5.32 -2.77
CA GLN A 47 -0.70 6.24 -3.02
C GLN A 47 0.59 5.78 -2.32
N PHE A 48 0.46 5.27 -1.09
CA PHE A 48 1.57 4.69 -0.35
C PHE A 48 2.19 3.50 -1.11
N PHE A 49 1.37 2.54 -1.58
CA PHE A 49 1.86 1.40 -2.35
C PHE A 49 2.56 1.83 -3.65
N LYS A 50 2.04 2.87 -4.34
CA LYS A 50 2.70 3.44 -5.52
C LYS A 50 4.06 4.05 -5.18
N ALA A 51 4.14 4.81 -4.09
CA ALA A 51 5.38 5.43 -3.64
C ALA A 51 6.43 4.37 -3.26
N GLU A 52 6.03 3.37 -2.48
CA GLU A 52 6.90 2.24 -2.12
C GLU A 52 7.33 1.45 -3.36
N CYS A 53 6.41 1.11 -4.26
CA CYS A 53 6.74 0.43 -5.52
C CYS A 53 7.82 1.17 -6.31
N ARG A 54 7.71 2.51 -6.40
CA ARG A 54 8.73 3.34 -7.05
C ARG A 54 10.05 3.31 -6.28
N GLY A 55 10.03 3.52 -4.96
CA GLY A 55 11.24 3.55 -4.14
C GLY A 55 12.01 2.22 -4.17
N TRP A 56 11.30 1.09 -4.04
CA TRP A 56 11.92 -0.24 -4.17
C TRP A 56 12.33 -0.55 -5.61
N GLY A 57 11.63 -0.01 -6.61
CA GLY A 57 12.04 -0.10 -8.01
C GLY A 57 13.35 0.62 -8.31
N GLU A 58 13.54 1.81 -7.74
CA GLU A 58 14.79 2.58 -7.82
C GLU A 58 15.91 1.87 -7.06
N ARG A 59 15.63 1.35 -5.86
CA ARG A 59 16.60 0.61 -5.05
C ARG A 59 17.08 -0.67 -5.71
N TRP A 60 16.17 -1.47 -6.26
CA TRP A 60 16.52 -2.68 -7.00
C TRP A 60 17.39 -2.38 -8.22
N GLN A 61 17.20 -1.25 -8.89
CA GLN A 61 18.08 -0.84 -10.00
C GLN A 61 19.50 -0.48 -9.52
N GLN A 62 19.67 -0.11 -8.25
CA GLN A 62 20.97 0.25 -7.67
C GLN A 62 21.71 -0.97 -7.11
N ASP A 63 21.01 -1.80 -6.33
CA ASP A 63 21.62 -2.91 -5.59
C ASP A 63 21.48 -4.27 -6.28
N CYS A 64 20.52 -4.42 -7.20
CA CYS A 64 20.16 -5.68 -7.87
C CYS A 64 19.94 -6.84 -6.89
N GLU A 65 19.55 -6.56 -5.65
CA GLU A 65 19.39 -7.60 -4.64
C GLU A 65 18.02 -8.31 -4.75
N PRO A 66 17.96 -9.64 -4.50
CA PRO A 66 16.70 -10.38 -4.45
C PRO A 66 15.72 -9.84 -3.39
N SER A 67 16.24 -9.33 -2.28
CA SER A 67 15.47 -8.69 -1.21
C SER A 67 14.71 -7.45 -1.71
N SER A 68 15.40 -6.60 -2.47
CA SER A 68 14.85 -5.40 -3.10
C SER A 68 13.83 -5.75 -4.18
N ASP A 69 14.07 -6.81 -4.96
CA ASP A 69 13.08 -7.29 -5.94
C ASP A 69 11.80 -7.82 -5.28
N LEU A 70 11.93 -8.56 -4.17
CA LEU A 70 10.77 -9.03 -3.41
C LEU A 70 9.94 -7.88 -2.85
N MET A 71 10.59 -6.85 -2.30
CA MET A 71 9.87 -5.67 -1.79
C MET A 71 9.20 -4.89 -2.91
N LYS A 72 9.90 -4.70 -4.04
CA LYS A 72 9.34 -4.10 -5.25
C LYS A 72 8.10 -4.87 -5.72
N GLN A 73 8.21 -6.19 -5.87
CA GLN A 73 7.09 -7.04 -6.28
C GLN A 73 5.88 -6.85 -5.36
N ARG A 74 6.09 -6.93 -4.03
CA ARG A 74 5.04 -6.78 -3.01
C ARG A 74 4.23 -5.50 -3.16
N TYR A 75 4.92 -4.37 -3.25
CA TYR A 75 4.25 -3.08 -3.30
C TYR A 75 3.73 -2.75 -4.70
N CYS A 76 4.42 -3.16 -5.76
CA CYS A 76 3.96 -2.93 -7.13
C CYS A 76 2.72 -3.77 -7.47
N SER A 77 2.65 -5.02 -7.02
CA SER A 77 1.44 -5.84 -7.21
C SER A 77 0.25 -5.23 -6.48
N ALA A 78 0.45 -4.73 -5.26
CA ALA A 78 -0.58 -4.02 -4.51
C ALA A 78 -1.00 -2.74 -5.23
N ALA A 79 -0.04 -1.90 -5.64
CA ALA A 79 -0.32 -0.64 -6.34
C ALA A 79 -1.17 -0.82 -7.62
N SER A 80 -0.93 -1.90 -8.37
CA SER A 80 -1.64 -2.22 -9.61
C SER A 80 -3.00 -2.87 -9.40
N SER A 81 -3.11 -3.83 -8.47
CA SER A 81 -4.35 -4.60 -8.24
C SER A 81 -5.31 -3.94 -7.26
N PHE A 82 -4.82 -3.02 -6.41
CA PHE A 82 -5.62 -2.44 -5.34
C PHE A 82 -6.67 -1.43 -5.86
N SER A 83 -7.93 -1.77 -5.61
CA SER A 83 -9.09 -0.94 -5.90
C SER A 83 -9.62 -0.31 -4.59
N PRO A 84 -9.49 1.02 -4.41
CA PRO A 84 -9.86 1.68 -3.15
C PRO A 84 -11.37 1.78 -2.90
N MET A 85 -12.19 1.34 -3.86
CA MET A 85 -13.66 1.41 -3.83
C MET A 85 -14.33 0.04 -3.92
N MET A 86 -13.56 -1.06 -3.90
CA MET A 86 -14.07 -2.40 -3.59
C MET A 86 -14.12 -2.57 -2.07
#